data_AF-A0A0E9M0A3-F1
#
_entry.id   AF-A0A0E9M0A3-F1
#
_cell.length_a   1.000
_cell.length_b   1.000
_cell.length_c   1.000
_cell.angle_alpha   90.00
_cell.angle_beta   90.00
_cell.angle_gamma   90.00
#
_symmetry.space_group_name_H-M   'P 1'
#
loop_
_entity.id
_entity.type
_entity.pdbx_description
1 polymer ?
#
loop_
_entity_poly.entity_id
_entity_poly.type
_entity_poly.pdbx_seq_one_letter_code
_entity_poly.pdbx_strand_id
1 'polypeptide(L)'
;MKTIQTFVYPLEAHVVKTYLKSEGINSEIRDEMTVQVNNFYSHAIGGVKLLVKEEERGRGIEVLKKGGFIKESKTNTQPIDLVYTNKGFNKEICPFCQSDNISIKKVPSIWTVLVIFVFVLNAVFPVFFKKTYKCYSCDKEWRLRKA
;
A
#
# COMPACT_ATOMS: atom_id res chain seq x y z
N MET A 1 23.25 7.17 14.39
CA MET A 1 21.81 6.87 14.40
C MET A 1 21.30 6.87 12.97
N LYS A 2 20.57 5.83 12.53
CA LYS A 2 19.92 5.76 11.21
C LYS A 2 18.43 5.44 11.35
N THR A 3 17.65 5.95 10.40
CA THR A 3 16.20 5.72 10.36
C THR A 3 15.91 4.27 9.97
N ILE A 4 15.04 3.62 10.74
CA ILE A 4 14.57 2.26 10.48
C ILE A 4 13.16 2.26 9.89
N GLN A 5 12.28 3.13 10.39
CA GLN A 5 10.91 3.24 9.95
C GLN A 5 10.39 4.67 10.17
N THR A 6 9.42 5.06 9.36
CA THR A 6 8.75 6.35 9.41
C THR A 6 7.27 6.14 9.66
N PHE A 7 6.67 6.99 10.48
CA PHE A 7 5.25 6.94 10.84
C PHE A 7 4.55 8.25 10.48
N VAL A 8 3.26 8.16 10.19
CA VAL A 8 2.45 9.36 9.95
C VAL A 8 2.19 10.07 11.27
N TYR A 9 1.87 9.28 12.30
CA TYR A 9 1.48 9.78 13.62
C TYR A 9 2.53 9.47 14.69
N PRO A 10 2.78 10.39 15.65
CA PRO A 10 3.71 10.16 16.76
C PRO A 10 3.34 8.94 17.61
N LEU A 11 2.03 8.68 17.79
CA LEU A 11 1.54 7.54 18.58
C LEU A 11 2.08 6.20 18.05
N GLU A 12 2.01 5.99 16.74
CA GLU A 12 2.51 4.77 16.09
C GLU A 12 4.01 4.59 16.33
N ALA A 13 4.78 5.69 16.23
CA ALA A 13 6.21 5.66 16.49
C ALA A 13 6.55 5.28 17.93
N HIS A 14 5.78 5.76 18.92
CA HIS A 14 5.96 5.40 20.33
C HIS A 14 5.61 3.95 20.65
N VAL A 15 4.57 3.40 20.01
CA VAL A 15 4.23 1.97 20.12
C VAL A 15 5.41 1.12 19.64
N VAL A 16 5.95 1.43 18.46
CA VAL A 16 7.06 0.68 17.88
C VAL A 16 8.35 0.87 18.66
N LYS A 17 8.63 2.08 19.16
CA LYS A 17 9.75 2.35 20.08
C LYS A 17 9.67 1.49 21.34
N THR A 18 8.49 1.35 21.93
CA THR A 18 8.28 0.54 23.13
C THR A 18 8.56 -0.94 22.86
N TYR A 19 8.12 -1.44 21.70
CA TYR A 19 8.40 -2.80 21.26
C TYR A 19 9.89 -3.05 20.99
N LEU A 20 10.59 -2.13 20.31
CA LEU A 20 12.04 -2.24 20.14
C LEU A 20 12.76 -2.24 21.49
N LYS A 21 12.29 -1.43 22.44
CA LYS A 21 12.85 -1.36 23.79
C LYS A 21 12.64 -2.66 24.57
N SER A 22 11.49 -3.33 24.44
CA SER A 22 11.27 -4.65 25.08
C SER A 22 12.19 -5.73 24.53
N GLU A 23 12.65 -5.58 23.28
CA GLU A 23 13.62 -6.47 22.63
C GLU A 23 15.09 -6.06 22.90
N GLY A 24 15.29 -5.08 23.78
CA GLY A 24 16.61 -4.59 24.20
C GLY A 24 17.29 -3.67 23.18
N ILE A 25 16.55 -3.16 22.18
CA ILE A 25 17.07 -2.27 21.14
C ILE A 25 16.74 -0.82 21.51
N ASN A 26 17.77 0.01 21.66
CA ASN A 26 17.57 1.43 21.93
C ASN A 26 17.18 2.18 20.66
N SER A 27 16.11 2.98 20.75
CA SER A 27 15.60 3.76 19.64
C SER A 27 15.17 5.16 20.06
N GLU A 28 15.32 6.11 19.14
CA GLU A 28 14.98 7.52 19.30
C GLU A 28 13.96 7.94 18.26
N ILE A 29 13.10 8.90 18.60
CA ILE A 29 12.11 9.44 17.68
C ILE A 29 12.56 10.85 17.28
N ARG A 30 12.54 11.14 15.98
CA ARG A 30 12.75 12.48 15.43
C ARG A 30 11.50 13.02 14.76
N ASP A 31 11.44 14.35 14.72
CA ASP A 31 10.41 15.15 14.06
C ASP A 31 9.01 15.08 14.72
N GLU A 32 8.88 14.49 15.92
CA GLU A 32 7.57 14.36 16.60
C GLU A 32 6.97 15.70 17.01
N MET A 33 7.77 16.66 17.50
CA MET A 33 7.26 17.94 17.97
C MET A 33 6.66 18.75 16.81
N THR A 34 7.27 18.68 15.63
CA THR A 34 6.76 19.35 14.42
C THR A 34 5.43 18.74 13.97
N VAL A 35 5.30 17.41 14.00
CA VAL A 35 4.05 16.72 13.64
C VAL A 35 2.97 16.96 14.70
N GLN A 36 3.32 17.10 15.97
CA GLN A 36 2.35 17.41 17.03
C GLN A 36 1.69 18.79 16.86
N VAL A 37 2.41 19.78 16.33
CA VAL A 37 1.82 21.09 16.00
C VAL A 37 0.76 20.95 14.91
N ASN A 38 1.06 20.18 13.87
CA ASN A 38 0.10 19.87 12.82
C ASN A 38 0.43 18.54 12.13
N ASN A 39 -0.47 17.57 12.26
CA ASN A 39 -0.30 16.23 11.69
C ASN A 39 -0.09 16.25 10.15
N PHE A 40 -0.61 17.25 9.44
CA PHE A 40 -0.42 17.38 7.98
C PHE A 40 1.05 17.60 7.60
N TYR A 41 1.89 18.13 8.49
CA TYR A 41 3.31 18.30 8.22
C TYR A 41 4.08 17.00 8.08
N SER A 42 3.55 15.89 8.63
CA SER A 42 4.12 14.56 8.49
C SER A 42 4.40 14.20 7.02
N HIS A 43 3.49 14.55 6.10
CA HIS A 43 3.70 14.30 4.67
C HIS A 43 4.80 15.16 4.04
N ALA A 44 4.99 16.39 4.53
CA ALA A 44 5.98 17.33 3.99
C ALA A 44 7.41 17.01 4.46
N ILE A 45 7.58 16.55 5.71
CA ILE A 45 8.90 16.32 6.33
C ILE A 45 9.37 14.86 6.25
N GLY A 46 8.56 14.00 5.63
CA GLY A 46 8.84 12.56 5.52
C GLY A 46 8.60 11.82 6.83
N GLY A 47 7.58 12.23 7.57
CA GLY A 47 7.01 11.61 8.76
C GLY A 47 7.85 11.66 10.03
N VAL A 48 7.29 11.06 11.09
CA VAL A 48 7.97 10.86 12.38
C VAL A 48 8.96 9.71 12.23
N LYS A 49 10.26 10.00 12.36
CA LYS A 49 11.34 9.05 12.07
C LYS A 49 11.76 8.30 13.31
N LEU A 50 11.72 6.97 13.27
CA LEU A 50 12.28 6.10 14.30
C LEU A 50 13.72 5.77 13.95
N LEU A 51 14.64 6.05 14.86
CA LEU A 51 16.08 5.96 14.70
C LEU A 51 16.65 4.88 15.61
N VAL A 52 17.63 4.14 15.14
CA VAL A 52 18.40 3.16 15.92
C VAL A 52 19.90 3.36 15.69
N LYS A 53 20.75 2.78 16.53
CA LYS A 53 22.19 2.72 16.26
C LYS A 53 22.44 1.97 14.95
N GLU A 54 23.50 2.36 14.25
CA GLU A 54 23.82 1.76 12.94
C GLU A 54 24.03 0.25 13.05
N GLU A 55 24.77 -0.14 14.08
CA GLU A 55 25.11 -1.51 14.42
C GLU A 55 23.86 -2.37 14.69
N GLU A 56 22.82 -1.78 15.29
CA GLU A 56 21.59 -2.48 15.66
C GLU A 56 20.51 -2.42 14.57
N ARG A 57 20.76 -1.72 13.46
CA ARG A 57 19.78 -1.52 12.39
C ARG A 57 19.30 -2.83 11.78
N GLY A 58 20.22 -3.76 11.52
CA GLY A 58 19.88 -5.07 10.95
C GLY A 58 18.94 -5.87 11.87
N ARG A 59 19.33 -5.98 13.15
CA ARG A 59 18.54 -6.66 14.18
C ARG A 59 17.18 -6.00 14.39
N GLY A 60 17.14 -4.66 14.40
CA GLY A 60 15.90 -3.90 14.52
C GLY A 60 14.92 -4.24 13.40
N ILE A 61 15.38 -4.34 12.15
CA ILE A 61 14.50 -4.64 11.02
C ILE A 61 13.89 -6.04 11.17
N GLU A 62 14.70 -7.01 11.59
CA GLU A 62 14.24 -8.38 11.82
C GLU A 62 13.18 -8.45 12.93
N VAL A 63 13.42 -7.76 14.04
CA VAL A 63 12.47 -7.65 15.16
C VAL A 63 11.16 -7.02 14.72
N LEU A 64 11.21 -5.94 13.94
CA LEU A 64 10.01 -5.28 13.42
C LEU A 64 9.24 -6.12 12.41
N LYS A 65 9.93 -6.92 11.59
CA LYS A 65 9.29 -7.91 10.73
C LYS A 65 8.58 -9.00 11.54
N LYS A 66 9.25 -9.56 12.56
CA LYS A 66 8.67 -10.56 13.46
C LYS A 66 7.45 -10.03 14.21
N GLY A 67 7.50 -8.77 14.65
CA GLY A 67 6.38 -8.08 15.32
C GLY A 67 5.25 -7.64 14.38
N GLY A 68 5.37 -7.84 13.07
CA GLY A 68 4.34 -7.45 12.09
C GLY A 68 4.24 -5.94 11.82
N PHE A 69 5.19 -5.14 12.30
CA PHE A 69 5.24 -3.69 12.10
C PHE A 69 5.76 -3.32 10.70
N ILE A 70 6.58 -4.18 10.09
CA ILE A 70 7.00 -4.08 8.70
C ILE A 70 6.31 -5.20 7.94
N LYS A 71 5.25 -4.85 7.21
CA LYS A 71 4.72 -5.73 6.16
C LYS A 71 5.64 -5.57 4.96
N GLU A 72 6.19 -6.67 4.44
CA GLU A 72 6.85 -6.61 3.14
C GLU A 72 5.82 -6.04 2.17
N SER A 73 6.08 -4.83 1.67
CA SER A 73 5.30 -4.31 0.57
C SER A 73 5.54 -5.28 -0.56
N LYS A 74 4.61 -6.21 -0.78
CA LYS A 74 4.41 -6.80 -2.08
C LYS A 74 4.19 -5.59 -2.98
N THR A 75 5.25 -5.08 -3.60
CA THR A 75 5.16 -4.22 -4.76
C THR A 75 4.34 -5.05 -5.72
N ASN A 76 3.02 -4.80 -5.73
CA ASN A 76 2.06 -5.55 -6.51
C ASN A 76 2.28 -5.19 -7.97
N THR A 77 3.34 -5.74 -8.53
CA THR A 77 3.41 -6.12 -9.93
C THR A 77 3.22 -7.64 -9.98
N GLN A 78 2.18 -8.15 -9.32
CA GLN A 78 1.64 -9.42 -9.77
C GLN A 78 1.10 -9.16 -11.18
N PRO A 79 1.53 -9.91 -12.21
CA PRO A 79 0.99 -9.75 -13.54
C PRO A 79 -0.52 -9.95 -13.45
N ILE A 80 -1.28 -8.95 -13.88
CA ILE A 80 -2.73 -9.06 -13.93
C ILE A 80 -3.05 -10.08 -15.03
N ASP A 81 -3.58 -11.24 -14.65
CA ASP A 81 -3.92 -12.28 -15.61
C ASP A 81 -5.02 -11.76 -16.55
N LEU A 82 -4.83 -11.92 -17.87
CA LEU A 82 -5.83 -11.58 -18.88
C LEU A 82 -6.67 -12.83 -19.17
N VAL A 83 -7.95 -12.79 -18.79
CA VAL A 83 -8.88 -13.89 -19.03
C VAL A 83 -9.78 -13.52 -20.21
N TYR A 84 -9.76 -14.36 -21.25
CA TYR A 84 -10.60 -14.20 -22.43
C TYR A 84 -11.97 -14.80 -22.18
N THR A 85 -13.03 -14.02 -22.37
CA THR A 85 -14.41 -14.48 -22.14
C THR A 85 -15.08 -14.93 -23.44
N ASN A 86 -15.56 -16.18 -23.49
CA ASN A 86 -16.46 -16.67 -24.54
C ASN A 86 -17.94 -16.47 -24.16
N LYS A 87 -18.86 -16.68 -25.12
CA LYS A 87 -20.31 -16.74 -24.84
C LYS A 87 -20.59 -17.88 -23.84
N GLY A 88 -20.85 -17.53 -22.57
CA GLY A 88 -21.06 -18.48 -21.48
C GLY A 88 -20.20 -18.25 -20.21
N PHE A 89 -19.26 -17.30 -20.23
CA PHE A 89 -18.43 -17.02 -19.06
C PHE A 89 -19.24 -16.38 -17.91
N ASN A 90 -19.36 -17.09 -16.78
CA ASN A 90 -19.97 -16.54 -15.57
C ASN A 90 -18.98 -15.61 -14.86
N LYS A 91 -19.34 -14.32 -14.77
CA LYS A 91 -18.50 -13.25 -14.20
C LYS A 91 -18.51 -13.23 -12.67
N GLU A 92 -19.41 -13.99 -12.06
CA GLU A 92 -19.60 -14.09 -10.61
C GLU A 92 -18.73 -15.19 -9.99
N ILE A 93 -18.06 -15.99 -10.81
CA ILE A 93 -17.24 -17.13 -10.37
C ILE A 93 -15.78 -16.91 -10.78
N CYS A 94 -14.87 -17.19 -9.85
CA CYS A 94 -13.44 -17.03 -10.08
C CYS A 94 -12.95 -18.12 -11.04
N PRO A 95 -12.28 -17.78 -12.16
CA PRO A 95 -11.85 -18.77 -13.13
C PRO A 95 -10.69 -19.65 -12.64
N PHE A 96 -10.05 -19.30 -11.51
CA PHE A 96 -8.88 -19.99 -10.98
C PHE A 96 -9.20 -20.94 -9.82
N CYS A 97 -10.22 -20.63 -9.03
CA CYS A 97 -10.55 -21.40 -7.82
C CYS A 97 -12.05 -21.67 -7.64
N GLN A 98 -12.88 -21.23 -8.59
CA GLN A 98 -14.34 -21.43 -8.61
C GLN A 98 -15.11 -20.84 -7.41
N SER A 99 -14.47 -20.00 -6.58
CA SER A 99 -15.20 -19.29 -5.53
C SER A 99 -16.04 -18.13 -6.09
N ASP A 100 -17.08 -17.78 -5.35
CA ASP A 100 -17.98 -16.64 -5.54
C ASP A 100 -17.50 -15.37 -4.80
N ASN A 101 -16.46 -15.49 -3.98
CA ASN A 101 -15.88 -14.42 -3.17
C ASN A 101 -15.01 -13.46 -3.98
N ILE A 102 -15.65 -12.74 -4.92
CA ILE A 102 -15.00 -11.85 -5.88
C ILE A 102 -15.41 -10.40 -5.63
N SER A 103 -14.43 -9.48 -5.67
CA SER A 103 -14.67 -8.04 -5.72
C SER A 103 -14.33 -7.46 -7.08
N ILE A 104 -15.13 -6.48 -7.50
CA ILE A 104 -14.93 -5.74 -8.74
C ILE A 104 -14.46 -4.34 -8.38
N LYS A 105 -13.23 -4.00 -8.76
CA LYS A 105 -12.65 -2.66 -8.58
C LYS A 105 -12.72 -1.91 -9.91
N LYS A 106 -13.25 -0.69 -9.88
CA LYS A 106 -13.17 0.27 -11.00
C LYS A 106 -11.98 1.19 -10.73
N VAL A 107 -10.89 1.00 -11.46
CA VAL A 107 -9.71 1.84 -11.35
C VAL A 107 -9.61 2.76 -12.57
N PRO A 108 -9.39 4.08 -12.40
CA PRO A 108 -9.11 4.96 -13.52
C PRO A 108 -7.79 4.52 -14.18
N SER A 109 -7.73 4.61 -15.51
CA SER A 109 -6.48 4.34 -16.22
C SER A 109 -5.45 5.43 -15.86
N ILE A 110 -4.17 5.07 -15.74
CA ILE A 110 -3.08 6.06 -15.53
C ILE A 110 -3.17 7.21 -16.56
N TRP A 111 -3.46 6.89 -17.81
CA TRP A 111 -3.68 7.87 -18.88
C TRP A 111 -4.86 8.81 -18.60
N THR A 112 -5.96 8.32 -18.01
CA THR A 112 -7.10 9.17 -17.67
C THR A 112 -6.76 10.16 -16.56
N VAL A 113 -5.96 9.75 -15.57
CA VAL A 113 -5.50 10.64 -14.48
C VAL A 113 -4.58 11.74 -15.04
N LEU A 114 -3.66 11.39 -15.94
CA LEU A 114 -2.77 12.35 -16.60
C LEU A 114 -3.53 13.35 -17.47
N VAL A 115 -4.52 12.89 -18.26
CA VAL A 115 -5.34 13.79 -19.09
C VAL A 115 -6.17 14.74 -18.24
N ILE A 116 -6.77 14.27 -17.14
CA ILE A 116 -7.52 15.13 -16.20
C ILE A 116 -6.60 16.20 -15.61
N PHE A 117 -5.37 15.85 -15.23
CA PHE A 117 -4.41 16.81 -14.67
C PHE A 117 -3.94 17.86 -15.69
N VAL A 118 -3.88 17.52 -16.98
CA VAL A 118 -3.45 18.44 -18.05
C VAL A 118 -4.60 19.31 -18.58
N PHE A 119 -5.84 18.85 -18.56
CA PHE A 119 -7.00 19.53 -19.18
C PHE A 119 -7.96 20.21 -18.19
N VAL A 120 -7.45 20.71 -17.05
CA VAL A 120 -8.23 21.24 -15.91
C VAL A 120 -9.21 22.39 -16.22
N LEU A 121 -9.32 22.93 -17.44
CA LEU A 121 -10.13 24.15 -17.63
C LEU A 121 -11.28 24.16 -18.65
N ASN A 122 -11.48 23.24 -19.61
CA ASN A 122 -12.61 23.45 -20.56
C ASN A 122 -13.19 22.24 -21.31
N ALA A 123 -13.03 21.00 -20.82
CA ALA A 123 -13.72 19.87 -21.45
C ALA A 123 -14.16 18.80 -20.44
N VAL A 124 -15.44 18.43 -20.52
CA VAL A 124 -16.01 17.23 -19.88
C VAL A 124 -15.43 16.01 -20.60
N PHE A 125 -14.23 15.58 -20.18
CA PHE A 125 -13.58 14.42 -20.78
C PHE A 125 -14.27 13.11 -20.33
N PRO A 126 -14.57 12.17 -21.25
CA PRO A 126 -15.14 10.88 -20.87
C PRO A 126 -14.13 10.07 -20.04
N VAL A 127 -14.44 9.84 -18.76
CA VAL A 127 -13.58 9.05 -17.86
C VAL A 127 -13.76 7.56 -18.16
N PHE A 128 -12.69 6.92 -18.65
CA PHE A 128 -12.68 5.48 -18.90
C PHE A 128 -12.16 4.70 -17.69
N PHE A 129 -13.06 4.01 -17.00
CA PHE A 129 -12.70 3.11 -15.90
C PHE A 129 -12.41 1.70 -16.39
N LYS A 130 -11.28 1.14 -15.95
CA LYS A 130 -10.95 -0.28 -16.17
C LYS A 130 -11.54 -1.12 -15.02
N LYS A 131 -12.19 -2.22 -15.36
CA LYS A 131 -12.69 -3.21 -14.38
C LYS A 131 -11.60 -4.23 -14.09
N THR A 132 -11.20 -4.33 -12.84
CA THR A 132 -10.28 -5.38 -12.34
C THR A 132 -11.07 -6.25 -11.36
N TYR A 133 -10.95 -7.57 -11.51
CA TYR A 133 -11.57 -8.55 -10.64
C TYR A 133 -10.51 -9.06 -9.66
N LYS A 134 -10.86 -9.17 -8.38
CA LYS A 134 -10.00 -9.76 -7.34
C LYS A 134 -10.79 -10.82 -6.59
N CYS A 135 -10.24 -12.03 -6.52
CA CYS A 135 -10.79 -13.10 -5.70
C CYS A 135 -10.14 -13.09 -4.31
N TYR A 136 -10.94 -13.15 -3.25
CA TYR A 136 -10.41 -13.19 -1.87
C TYR A 136 -9.99 -14.60 -1.43
N SER A 137 -10.52 -15.65 -2.05
CA SER A 137 -10.17 -17.04 -1.72
C SER A 137 -8.77 -17.44 -2.22
N CYS A 138 -8.38 -17.03 -3.43
CA CYS A 138 -7.09 -17.36 -4.03
C CYS A 138 -6.13 -16.17 -4.23
N ASP A 139 -6.54 -14.97 -3.78
CA ASP A 139 -5.81 -13.69 -3.90
C ASP A 139 -5.35 -13.30 -5.33
N LYS A 140 -5.94 -13.90 -6.37
CA LYS A 140 -5.65 -13.58 -7.77
C LYS A 140 -6.42 -12.36 -8.26
N GLU A 141 -5.75 -11.56 -9.10
CA GLU A 141 -6.33 -10.40 -9.78
C GLU A 141 -6.30 -10.59 -11.30
N TRP A 142 -7.42 -10.38 -11.97
CA TRP A 142 -7.52 -10.54 -13.42
C TRP A 142 -8.39 -9.46 -14.08
N ARG A 143 -8.25 -9.36 -15.41
CA ARG A 143 -9.09 -8.51 -16.26
C ARG A 143 -9.75 -9.34 -17.34
N LEU A 144 -11.01 -9.04 -17.60
CA LEU A 144 -11.75 -9.66 -18.70
C LEU A 144 -11.49 -8.88 -19.99
N ARG A 145 -11.10 -9.60 -21.04
CA ARG A 145 -11.04 -9.08 -22.41
C ARG A 145 -11.97 -9.92 -23.27
N LYS A 146 -12.78 -9.28 -24.11
CA LYS A 146 -13.52 -10.00 -25.15
C LYS A 146 -12.49 -10.51 -26.16
N ALA A 147 -12.55 -11.81 -26.49
CA ALA A 147 -11.82 -12.40 -27.59
C ALA A 147 -12.33 -11.82 -28.92
#